data_AF-A0AAW0RA71-F1
#
_entry.id   AF-A0AAW0RA71-F1
#
_cell.length_a   1.000
_cell.length_b   1.000
_cell.length_c   1.000
_cell.angle_alpha   90.00
_cell.angle_beta   90.00
_cell.angle_gamma   90.00
#
_symmetry.space_group_name_H-M   'P 1'
#
loop_
_entity.id
_entity.type
_entity.pdbx_description
1 polymer ?
#
loop_
_entity_poly.entity_id
_entity_poly.type
_entity_poly.pdbx_seq_one_letter_code
_entity_poly.pdbx_strand_id
1 'polypeptide(L)'
;MIQSRRSRTATLLLAIFLTASFYTAARIGILGPSYIRSPFPLPSYHHHGHAADANATDLPDGALPRPSASQDPACAWMPDTSNILVVMKTGASEAFAKVPTQMMTTLRCVPDYLVFSDMKQTIAGVEIRDSLDTVLEEAKKDNTDFVLYNYQKACEVDLENCNKEGGDAATAGWNLDKYKNIHIAEKTFRLRPNYDWYVFIDADTYVLWPNLVQWLKKFRATTKHYFGSMTMISEFPFAHGGSGYVISKAAMRQFGGRPDESIANKWDTRIHDSCCGDYMFAKAFKEATDVTVKNVWPTINGEKPYTLPFGPSHWCQPVVTMHHMNSQEVSSFWEYERDFFQTSSQSLTTQRTMLLKDIYNHFFAAKMRASRDDWDNLSDDVFYLDRDAKKHEAWVLERTKKGPMSQVERKAHKSYEDCRAMCESVQDCFQFLYHDGVCASSFSFKLGRPNRSEQIPSKRYRSGWIVPKINKWIERQGECKKPIWPAV
;
A
#
# COMPACT_ATOMS: atom_id res chain seq x y z
N MET A 1 63.83 -31.17 30.38
CA MET A 1 63.99 -30.15 31.45
C MET A 1 63.37 -28.85 30.96
N ILE A 2 62.57 -28.20 31.80
CA ILE A 2 61.98 -26.84 31.64
C ILE A 2 60.85 -26.71 30.60
N GLN A 3 59.71 -27.35 30.92
CA GLN A 3 58.38 -26.83 30.57
C GLN A 3 57.91 -26.10 31.83
N SER A 4 57.96 -24.76 31.88
CA SER A 4 57.69 -24.04 33.13
C SER A 4 56.99 -22.69 32.95
N ARG A 5 55.88 -22.58 33.70
CA ARG A 5 55.40 -21.41 34.44
C ARG A 5 54.46 -20.38 33.79
N ARG A 6 54.26 -20.32 32.47
CA ARG A 6 53.27 -19.35 31.91
C ARG A 6 51.83 -19.86 31.77
N SER A 7 51.59 -21.17 31.73
CA SER A 7 50.23 -21.71 31.54
C SER A 7 49.46 -21.90 32.86
N ARG A 8 50.15 -22.11 34.00
CA ARG A 8 49.49 -22.38 35.29
C ARG A 8 48.94 -21.14 36.00
N THR A 9 49.45 -19.95 35.71
CA THR A 9 48.94 -18.68 36.28
C THR A 9 47.65 -18.20 35.61
N ALA A 10 47.45 -18.51 34.32
CA ALA A 10 46.22 -18.15 33.62
C ALA A 10 45.01 -18.98 34.07
N THR A 11 45.22 -20.27 34.36
CA THR A 11 44.13 -21.17 34.81
C THR A 11 43.69 -20.86 36.25
N LEU A 12 44.60 -20.37 37.11
CA LEU A 12 44.27 -20.03 38.49
C LEU A 12 43.45 -18.73 38.61
N LEU A 13 43.69 -17.75 37.73
CA LEU A 13 42.93 -16.48 37.70
C LEU A 13 41.50 -16.65 37.19
N LEU A 14 41.26 -17.58 36.26
CA LEU A 14 39.92 -17.87 35.73
C LEU A 14 39.04 -18.59 36.77
N ALA A 15 39.63 -19.45 37.59
CA ALA A 15 38.90 -20.17 38.65
C ALA A 15 38.46 -19.24 39.79
N ILE A 16 39.28 -18.25 40.16
CA ILE A 16 38.94 -17.28 41.23
C ILE A 16 37.79 -16.35 40.79
N PHE A 17 37.77 -15.93 39.52
CA PHE A 17 36.68 -15.10 38.99
C PHE A 17 35.34 -15.84 38.92
N LEU A 18 35.34 -17.12 38.53
CA LEU A 18 34.11 -17.91 38.46
C LEU A 18 33.55 -18.23 39.86
N THR A 19 34.40 -18.42 40.88
CA THR A 19 33.92 -18.62 42.27
C THR A 19 33.38 -17.33 42.92
N ALA A 20 33.88 -16.15 42.52
CA ALA A 20 33.40 -14.88 43.06
C ALA A 20 32.03 -14.47 42.48
N SER A 21 31.74 -14.81 41.22
CA SER A 21 30.43 -14.53 40.59
C SER A 21 29.29 -15.40 41.09
N PHE A 22 29.58 -16.62 41.58
CA PHE A 22 28.56 -17.47 42.21
C PHE A 22 28.23 -17.07 43.66
N TYR A 23 29.15 -16.40 44.36
CA TYR A 23 28.91 -15.92 45.73
C TYR A 23 28.14 -14.58 45.81
N THR A 24 28.16 -13.76 44.76
CA THR A 24 27.37 -12.51 44.69
C THR A 24 25.94 -12.71 44.19
N ALA A 25 25.67 -13.76 43.42
CA ALA A 25 24.31 -14.10 42.98
C ALA A 25 23.43 -14.72 44.08
N ALA A 26 24.04 -15.28 45.14
CA ALA A 26 23.33 -15.95 46.23
C ALA A 26 22.96 -15.02 47.42
N ARG A 27 23.19 -13.70 47.34
CA ARG A 27 22.87 -12.74 48.42
C ARG A 27 21.89 -11.62 48.05
N ILE A 28 21.27 -11.65 46.88
CA ILE A 28 20.16 -10.74 46.52
C ILE A 28 18.91 -11.57 46.29
N GLY A 29 18.45 -12.19 47.37
CA GLY A 29 17.20 -12.94 47.42
C GLY A 29 16.70 -12.91 48.84
N ILE A 30 16.08 -11.79 49.23
CA ILE A 30 15.09 -11.62 50.31
C ILE A 30 14.51 -10.21 50.11
N LEU A 31 13.26 -10.13 49.66
CA LEU A 31 12.20 -9.24 50.15
C LEU A 31 10.93 -9.52 49.31
N GLY A 32 9.88 -9.98 49.98
CA GLY A 32 8.63 -10.48 49.39
C GLY A 32 7.70 -9.39 48.80
N PRO A 33 6.54 -9.80 48.26
CA PRO A 33 5.71 -8.96 47.41
C PRO A 33 4.85 -8.00 48.25
N SER A 34 5.10 -6.70 48.10
CA SER A 34 4.14 -5.66 48.52
C SER A 34 3.16 -5.39 47.39
N TYR A 35 1.92 -5.83 47.57
CA TYR A 35 0.77 -5.44 46.78
C TYR A 35 0.64 -3.91 46.74
N ILE A 36 0.87 -3.29 45.58
CA ILE A 36 0.38 -1.93 45.30
C ILE A 36 -0.86 -2.08 44.42
N ARG A 37 -2.01 -1.84 45.06
CA ARG A 37 -3.35 -1.81 44.48
C ARG A 37 -3.51 -0.45 43.78
N SER A 38 -3.41 -0.42 42.46
CA SER A 38 -3.77 0.78 41.68
C SER A 38 -5.28 1.04 41.76
N PRO A 39 -5.73 2.26 42.12
CA PRO A 39 -7.14 2.62 42.17
C PRO A 39 -7.52 3.35 40.87
N PHE A 40 -7.79 2.61 39.79
CA PHE A 40 -8.55 3.14 38.66
C PHE A 40 -9.53 2.05 38.19
N PRO A 41 -10.85 2.26 38.31
CA PRO A 41 -11.82 1.28 37.86
C PRO A 41 -11.78 1.21 36.33
N LEU A 42 -11.46 0.03 35.80
CA LEU A 42 -11.77 -0.33 34.42
C LEU A 42 -13.29 -0.20 34.22
N PRO A 43 -13.79 0.42 33.14
CA PRO A 43 -15.22 0.45 32.87
C PRO A 43 -15.70 -0.98 32.68
N SER A 44 -16.60 -1.43 33.56
CA SER A 44 -17.40 -2.62 33.37
C SER A 44 -18.23 -2.44 32.10
N TYR A 45 -17.88 -3.18 31.04
CA TYR A 45 -18.73 -3.36 29.87
C TYR A 45 -20.02 -4.06 30.34
N HIS A 46 -21.06 -3.27 30.59
CA HIS A 46 -22.41 -3.80 30.70
C HIS A 46 -22.84 -4.25 29.31
N HIS A 47 -22.91 -5.56 29.11
CA HIS A 47 -23.72 -6.18 28.07
C HIS A 47 -25.19 -5.83 28.34
N HIS A 48 -25.65 -4.70 27.81
CA HIS A 48 -27.08 -4.52 27.54
C HIS A 48 -27.40 -5.24 26.23
N GLY A 49 -27.94 -6.45 26.37
CA GLY A 49 -28.61 -7.13 25.27
C GLY A 49 -29.80 -6.30 24.83
N HIS A 50 -29.69 -5.69 23.65
CA HIS A 50 -30.83 -5.32 22.85
C HIS A 50 -30.79 -6.14 21.56
N ALA A 51 -31.89 -6.87 21.35
CA ALA A 51 -32.11 -7.83 20.28
C ALA A 51 -31.84 -7.20 18.91
N ALA A 52 -30.93 -7.82 18.16
CA ALA A 52 -30.82 -7.63 16.74
C ALA A 52 -31.81 -8.57 16.05
N ASP A 53 -33.00 -8.06 15.73
CA ASP A 53 -33.87 -8.72 14.76
C ASP A 53 -33.36 -8.41 13.34
N ALA A 54 -32.36 -9.18 12.92
CA ALA A 54 -32.00 -9.34 11.52
C ALA A 54 -31.73 -10.82 11.27
N ASN A 55 -32.68 -11.49 10.61
CA ASN A 55 -32.67 -12.88 10.13
C ASN A 55 -31.27 -13.54 10.11
N ALA A 56 -30.93 -14.24 11.20
CA ALA A 56 -29.76 -15.11 11.27
C ALA A 56 -30.01 -16.49 10.63
N THR A 57 -31.16 -16.72 10.00
CA THR A 57 -31.64 -18.04 9.59
C THR A 57 -31.24 -18.49 8.17
N ASP A 58 -30.55 -17.65 7.39
CA ASP A 58 -30.21 -17.94 5.97
C ASP A 58 -28.71 -17.78 5.63
N LEU A 59 -27.81 -17.76 6.63
CA LEU A 59 -26.39 -17.68 6.35
C LEU A 59 -25.81 -19.06 5.95
N PRO A 60 -25.02 -19.15 4.86
CA PRO A 60 -24.26 -20.36 4.55
C PRO A 60 -23.36 -20.76 5.72
N ASP A 61 -23.11 -22.05 5.86
CA ASP A 61 -22.26 -22.58 6.93
C ASP A 61 -20.87 -21.92 6.89
N GLY A 62 -20.40 -21.41 8.04
CA GLY A 62 -19.15 -20.64 8.17
C GLY A 62 -19.22 -19.13 7.85
N ALA A 63 -20.36 -18.58 7.40
CA ALA A 63 -20.51 -17.13 7.25
C ALA A 63 -20.73 -16.45 8.61
N LEU A 64 -20.08 -15.30 8.86
CA LEU A 64 -20.29 -14.57 10.12
C LEU A 64 -21.35 -13.47 9.96
N PRO A 65 -22.12 -13.17 11.02
CA PRO A 65 -23.07 -12.06 11.02
C PRO A 65 -22.35 -10.71 10.85
N ARG A 66 -23.07 -9.73 10.29
CA ARG A 66 -22.55 -8.37 10.12
C ARG A 66 -22.49 -7.64 11.47
N PRO A 67 -21.37 -6.96 11.80
CA PRO A 67 -21.30 -6.03 12.92
C PRO A 67 -22.26 -4.83 12.75
N SER A 68 -22.65 -4.22 13.87
CA SER A 68 -23.39 -2.95 13.89
C SER A 68 -22.51 -1.77 13.49
N ALA A 69 -23.12 -0.72 12.92
CA ALA A 69 -22.40 0.51 12.60
C ALA A 69 -21.78 1.19 13.84
N SER A 70 -20.64 1.85 13.64
CA SER A 70 -19.99 2.66 14.68
C SER A 70 -20.91 3.81 15.11
N GLN A 71 -21.07 3.98 16.42
CA GLN A 71 -21.79 5.11 17.03
C GLN A 71 -20.84 6.26 17.41
N ASP A 72 -19.57 6.21 16.96
CA ASP A 72 -18.59 7.25 17.24
C ASP A 72 -19.03 8.58 16.58
N PRO A 73 -19.26 9.66 17.35
CA PRO A 73 -19.62 10.97 16.77
C PRO A 73 -18.59 11.50 15.78
N ALA A 74 -17.32 11.10 15.90
CA ALA A 74 -16.27 11.45 14.94
C ALA A 74 -16.51 10.85 13.54
N CYS A 75 -17.41 9.88 13.40
CA CYS A 75 -17.79 9.23 12.15
C CYS A 75 -19.05 9.83 11.50
N ALA A 76 -19.67 10.87 12.07
CA ALA A 76 -20.92 11.43 11.56
C ALA A 76 -20.84 12.00 10.12
N TRP A 77 -19.63 12.36 9.66
CA TRP A 77 -19.38 12.88 8.30
C TRP A 77 -19.17 11.76 7.25
N MET A 78 -19.01 10.51 7.70
CA MET A 78 -18.73 9.38 6.83
C MET A 78 -19.99 8.98 6.05
N PRO A 79 -19.85 8.61 4.77
CA PRO A 79 -20.96 8.06 4.02
C PRO A 79 -21.34 6.67 4.55
N ASP A 80 -22.55 6.21 4.21
CA ASP A 80 -22.94 4.82 4.45
C ASP A 80 -22.04 3.85 3.65
N THR A 81 -21.35 2.98 4.38
CA THR A 81 -20.45 1.94 3.86
C THR A 81 -20.96 0.53 4.16
N SER A 82 -22.19 0.39 4.67
CA SER A 82 -22.75 -0.88 5.16
C SER A 82 -22.89 -1.99 4.11
N ASN A 83 -22.89 -1.63 2.81
CA ASN A 83 -22.91 -2.57 1.70
C ASN A 83 -21.53 -2.80 1.04
N ILE A 84 -20.46 -2.23 1.60
CA ILE A 84 -19.08 -2.37 1.12
C ILE A 84 -18.28 -3.15 2.16
N LEU A 85 -17.59 -4.21 1.74
CA LEU A 85 -16.64 -4.94 2.57
C LEU A 85 -15.22 -4.57 2.15
N VAL A 86 -14.42 -4.09 3.09
CA VAL A 86 -12.97 -3.95 2.90
C VAL A 86 -12.28 -5.26 3.24
N VAL A 87 -11.37 -5.65 2.36
CA VAL A 87 -10.47 -6.78 2.57
C VAL A 87 -9.04 -6.24 2.52
N MET A 88 -8.45 -6.09 3.70
CA MET A 88 -7.07 -5.64 3.83
C MET A 88 -6.11 -6.82 3.76
N LYS A 89 -5.09 -6.67 2.91
CA LYS A 89 -3.99 -7.61 2.74
C LYS A 89 -2.74 -7.04 3.40
N THR A 90 -1.97 -7.88 4.07
CA THR A 90 -0.67 -7.51 4.65
C THR A 90 0.25 -8.73 4.68
N GLY A 91 1.52 -8.54 5.02
CA GLY A 91 2.40 -9.62 5.45
C GLY A 91 2.63 -9.54 6.95
N ALA A 92 2.85 -10.68 7.61
CA ALA A 92 3.02 -10.70 9.06
C ALA A 92 4.30 -9.96 9.50
N SER A 93 5.27 -9.80 8.59
CA SER A 93 6.48 -9.01 8.79
C SER A 93 6.25 -7.50 8.90
N GLU A 94 5.12 -6.99 8.39
CA GLU A 94 4.81 -5.56 8.36
C GLU A 94 3.46 -5.21 9.02
N ALA A 95 2.69 -6.20 9.44
CA ALA A 95 1.34 -6.03 9.99
C ALA A 95 1.31 -5.04 11.17
N PHE A 96 2.26 -5.15 12.12
CA PHE A 96 2.35 -4.25 13.27
C PHE A 96 2.73 -2.81 12.89
N ALA A 97 3.43 -2.60 11.77
CA ALA A 97 3.82 -1.26 11.33
C ALA A 97 2.67 -0.53 10.60
N LYS A 98 1.81 -1.28 9.91
CA LYS A 98 0.80 -0.72 8.98
C LYS A 98 -0.65 -0.84 9.47
N VAL A 99 -1.07 -2.00 9.98
CA VAL A 99 -2.48 -2.28 10.33
C VAL A 99 -3.02 -1.35 11.42
N PRO A 100 -2.32 -1.08 12.54
CA PRO A 100 -2.85 -0.21 13.60
C PRO A 100 -3.23 1.19 13.10
N THR A 101 -2.42 1.78 12.21
CA THR A 101 -2.71 3.11 11.67
C THR A 101 -4.01 3.12 10.86
N GLN A 102 -4.25 2.09 10.04
CA GLN A 102 -5.50 1.98 9.28
C GLN A 102 -6.71 1.84 10.22
N MET A 103 -6.62 1.03 11.28
CA MET A 103 -7.67 0.90 12.30
C MET A 103 -8.00 2.21 13.00
N MET A 104 -6.98 3.02 13.30
CA MET A 104 -7.17 4.32 13.96
C MET A 104 -7.67 5.42 13.02
N THR A 105 -7.57 5.22 11.70
CA THR A 105 -7.85 6.24 10.68
C THR A 105 -8.94 5.78 9.70
N THR A 106 -8.56 5.29 8.52
CA THR A 106 -9.44 4.93 7.39
C THR A 106 -10.49 3.88 7.74
N LEU A 107 -10.18 2.92 8.61
CA LEU A 107 -11.09 1.84 9.00
C LEU A 107 -11.88 2.14 10.27
N ARG A 108 -11.55 3.21 11.00
CA ARG A 108 -12.18 3.55 12.29
C ARG A 108 -13.70 3.62 12.21
N CYS A 109 -14.21 4.13 11.09
CA CYS A 109 -15.64 4.36 10.86
C CYS A 109 -16.28 3.29 9.97
N VAL A 110 -15.54 2.26 9.57
CA VAL A 110 -16.02 1.19 8.71
C VAL A 110 -16.61 0.09 9.60
N PRO A 111 -17.87 -0.32 9.40
CA PRO A 111 -18.56 -1.22 10.32
C PRO A 111 -18.01 -2.64 10.28
N ASP A 112 -17.53 -3.11 9.12
CA ASP A 112 -16.99 -4.47 8.96
C ASP A 112 -15.84 -4.47 7.95
N TYR A 113 -14.80 -5.24 8.27
CA TYR A 113 -13.65 -5.46 7.41
C TYR A 113 -12.97 -6.78 7.77
N LEU A 114 -12.29 -7.37 6.79
CA LEU A 114 -11.46 -8.55 6.99
C LEU A 114 -10.00 -8.16 6.80
N VAL A 115 -9.13 -8.62 7.69
CA VAL A 115 -7.67 -8.51 7.54
C VAL A 115 -7.11 -9.90 7.30
N PHE A 116 -6.32 -10.05 6.24
CA PHE A 116 -5.62 -11.27 5.88
C PHE A 116 -4.12 -11.02 5.78
N SER A 117 -3.36 -12.04 6.20
CA SER A 117 -1.91 -12.08 6.16
C SER A 117 -1.43 -13.48 5.77
N ASP A 118 -0.11 -13.67 5.75
CA ASP A 118 0.56 -14.98 5.73
C ASP A 118 0.70 -15.58 7.14
N MET A 119 0.06 -15.02 8.17
CA MET A 119 0.05 -15.62 9.51
C MET A 119 -1.22 -15.23 10.26
N LYS A 120 -1.74 -16.17 11.07
CA LYS A 120 -2.81 -15.86 12.01
C LYS A 120 -2.26 -15.02 13.16
N GLN A 121 -2.81 -13.84 13.36
CA GLN A 121 -2.41 -12.92 14.44
C GLN A 121 -3.64 -12.20 15.01
N THR A 122 -3.47 -11.57 16.17
CA THR A 122 -4.44 -10.63 16.70
C THR A 122 -3.72 -9.32 17.01
N ILE A 123 -4.13 -8.22 16.38
CA ILE A 123 -3.55 -6.90 16.61
C ILE A 123 -4.66 -5.99 17.14
N ALA A 124 -4.47 -5.45 18.34
CA ALA A 124 -5.44 -4.55 19.00
C ALA A 124 -6.89 -5.11 19.00
N GLY A 125 -7.05 -6.43 19.19
CA GLY A 125 -8.34 -7.11 19.21
C GLY A 125 -8.92 -7.48 17.84
N VAL A 126 -8.28 -7.08 16.74
CA VAL A 126 -8.66 -7.46 15.38
C VAL A 126 -7.95 -8.76 14.98
N GLU A 127 -8.74 -9.74 14.54
CA GLU A 127 -8.23 -10.98 13.97
C GLU A 127 -7.65 -10.73 12.57
N ILE A 128 -6.37 -11.08 12.42
CA ILE A 128 -5.66 -11.17 11.15
C ILE A 128 -5.62 -12.65 10.77
N ARG A 129 -6.21 -12.97 9.62
CA ARG A 129 -6.43 -14.36 9.18
C ARG A 129 -5.26 -14.86 8.35
N ASP A 130 -4.88 -16.10 8.59
CA ASP A 130 -3.90 -16.81 7.75
C ASP A 130 -4.56 -17.15 6.40
N SER A 131 -4.11 -16.49 5.34
CA SER A 131 -4.58 -16.78 3.98
C SER A 131 -3.96 -18.06 3.41
N LEU A 132 -2.88 -18.58 3.99
CA LEU A 132 -2.11 -19.71 3.47
C LEU A 132 -2.37 -21.04 4.20
N ASP A 133 -3.19 -21.03 5.25
CA ASP A 133 -3.51 -22.22 6.08
C ASP A 133 -4.10 -23.42 5.32
N THR A 134 -4.64 -23.17 4.13
CA THR A 134 -5.34 -24.12 3.26
C THR A 134 -4.63 -24.31 1.92
N VAL A 135 -3.46 -23.70 1.71
CA VAL A 135 -2.60 -24.00 0.56
C VAL A 135 -2.19 -25.47 0.61
N LEU A 136 -2.24 -26.14 -0.54
CA LEU A 136 -1.88 -27.55 -0.69
C LEU A 136 -0.44 -27.82 -0.25
N GLU A 137 -0.22 -28.91 0.49
CA GLU A 137 1.13 -29.34 0.88
C GLU A 137 2.05 -29.59 -0.34
N GLU A 138 1.48 -30.05 -1.46
CA GLU A 138 2.17 -30.17 -2.75
C GLU A 138 2.83 -28.85 -3.19
N ALA A 139 2.18 -27.71 -2.96
CA ALA A 139 2.70 -26.40 -3.34
C ALA A 139 3.74 -25.86 -2.34
N LYS A 140 3.72 -26.33 -1.09
CA LYS A 140 4.67 -25.95 -0.04
C LYS A 140 5.95 -26.79 -0.07
N LYS A 141 5.82 -28.06 -0.46
CA LYS A 141 6.90 -29.03 -0.45
C LYS A 141 8.02 -28.60 -1.39
N ASP A 142 9.25 -28.64 -0.89
CA ASP A 142 10.47 -28.26 -1.61
C ASP A 142 10.43 -26.85 -2.23
N ASN A 143 9.57 -25.97 -1.70
CA ASN A 143 9.36 -24.63 -2.19
C ASN A 143 9.92 -23.58 -1.22
N THR A 144 10.98 -22.90 -1.64
CA THR A 144 11.68 -21.90 -0.83
C THR A 144 10.84 -20.68 -0.48
N ASP A 145 9.77 -20.41 -1.23
CA ASP A 145 8.87 -19.28 -0.97
C ASP A 145 8.19 -19.42 0.41
N PHE A 146 7.96 -20.66 0.89
CA PHE A 146 7.32 -20.94 2.18
C PHE A 146 8.29 -21.00 3.37
N VAL A 147 9.58 -20.76 3.16
CA VAL A 147 10.56 -20.73 4.27
C VAL A 147 10.19 -19.64 5.27
N LEU A 148 9.87 -18.43 4.78
CA LEU A 148 9.47 -17.32 5.63
C LEU A 148 8.18 -17.65 6.40
N TYR A 149 7.18 -18.24 5.73
CA TYR A 149 5.92 -18.67 6.36
C TYR A 149 6.14 -19.59 7.57
N ASN A 150 6.94 -20.64 7.38
CA ASN A 150 7.25 -21.60 8.42
C ASN A 150 8.07 -20.96 9.55
N TYR A 151 9.03 -20.11 9.21
CA TYR A 151 9.88 -19.42 10.17
C TYR A 151 9.09 -18.46 11.05
N GLN A 152 8.20 -17.64 10.46
CA GLN A 152 7.33 -16.73 11.20
C GLN A 152 6.39 -17.47 12.14
N LYS A 153 5.85 -18.62 11.73
CA LYS A 153 5.00 -19.47 12.60
C LYS A 153 5.75 -20.10 13.77
N ALA A 154 7.03 -20.39 13.60
CA ALA A 154 7.88 -20.95 14.64
C ALA A 154 8.48 -19.88 15.57
N CYS A 155 8.31 -18.59 15.27
CA CYS A 155 8.84 -17.49 16.08
C CYS A 155 8.12 -17.42 17.44
N GLU A 156 8.87 -17.66 18.52
CA GLU A 156 8.36 -17.60 19.90
C GLU A 156 8.39 -16.18 20.50
N VAL A 157 9.06 -15.24 19.83
CA VAL A 157 9.24 -13.84 20.25
C VAL A 157 8.57 -12.89 19.25
N ASP A 158 8.93 -11.60 19.26
CA ASP A 158 8.42 -10.65 18.28
C ASP A 158 8.99 -10.93 16.87
N LEU A 159 8.10 -10.80 15.87
CA LEU A 159 8.45 -11.05 14.47
C LEU A 159 9.51 -10.08 13.94
N GLU A 160 9.63 -8.88 14.49
CA GLU A 160 10.66 -7.93 14.05
C GLU A 160 12.05 -8.50 14.34
N ASN A 161 12.27 -9.05 15.54
CA ASN A 161 13.52 -9.69 15.91
C ASN A 161 13.76 -11.00 15.17
N CYS A 162 12.73 -11.83 14.96
CA CYS A 162 12.87 -13.03 14.14
C CYS A 162 13.26 -12.69 12.69
N ASN A 163 12.57 -11.73 12.05
CA ASN A 163 12.80 -11.42 10.64
C ASN A 163 14.18 -10.79 10.36
N LYS A 164 14.85 -10.21 11.37
CA LYS A 164 16.23 -9.70 11.25
C LYS A 164 17.25 -10.82 11.02
N GLU A 165 17.02 -11.99 11.61
CA GLU A 165 17.91 -13.16 11.51
C GLU A 165 17.60 -14.02 10.28
N GLY A 166 16.42 -13.85 9.66
CA GLY A 166 15.91 -14.64 8.53
C GLY A 166 16.40 -14.24 7.14
N GLY A 167 17.31 -13.24 7.02
CA GLY A 167 17.80 -12.74 5.74
C GLY A 167 16.94 -11.59 5.17
N ASP A 168 16.82 -11.51 3.84
CA ASP A 168 16.03 -10.47 3.18
C ASP A 168 14.52 -10.76 3.28
N ALA A 169 13.94 -10.39 4.42
CA ALA A 169 12.52 -10.55 4.71
C ALA A 169 11.61 -9.82 3.71
N ALA A 170 12.09 -8.77 3.03
CA ALA A 170 11.30 -8.06 2.03
C ALA A 170 11.15 -8.91 0.76
N THR A 171 12.25 -9.45 0.24
CA THR A 171 12.22 -10.36 -0.91
C THR A 171 11.48 -11.65 -0.60
N ALA A 172 11.73 -12.25 0.57
CA ALA A 172 11.04 -13.45 0.98
C ALA A 172 9.53 -13.22 1.17
N GLY A 173 9.14 -12.08 1.74
CA GLY A 173 7.74 -11.67 1.87
C GLY A 173 7.06 -11.48 0.52
N TRP A 174 7.74 -10.84 -0.44
CA TRP A 174 7.23 -10.68 -1.80
C TRP A 174 7.01 -12.03 -2.51
N ASN A 175 7.98 -12.95 -2.39
CA ASN A 175 7.87 -14.28 -2.99
C ASN A 175 6.75 -15.12 -2.37
N LEU A 176 6.46 -14.94 -1.07
CA LEU A 176 5.35 -15.59 -0.39
C LEU A 176 4.00 -14.95 -0.74
N ASP A 177 3.96 -13.63 -0.99
CA ASP A 177 2.73 -12.87 -1.19
C ASP A 177 1.87 -13.40 -2.35
N LYS A 178 2.52 -13.91 -3.40
CA LYS A 178 1.84 -14.40 -4.61
C LYS A 178 0.80 -15.50 -4.34
N TYR A 179 0.94 -16.29 -3.28
CA TYR A 179 -0.01 -17.35 -2.92
C TYR A 179 -1.25 -16.84 -2.17
N LYS A 180 -1.23 -15.62 -1.63
CA LYS A 180 -2.31 -15.10 -0.77
C LYS A 180 -3.56 -14.69 -1.57
N ASN A 181 -3.37 -14.01 -2.70
CA ASN A 181 -4.43 -13.23 -3.36
C ASN A 181 -5.70 -14.05 -3.73
N ILE A 182 -5.53 -15.26 -4.27
CA ILE A 182 -6.66 -16.13 -4.67
C ILE A 182 -7.38 -16.69 -3.45
N HIS A 183 -6.62 -17.17 -2.46
CA HIS A 183 -7.15 -17.66 -1.18
C HIS A 183 -7.91 -16.58 -0.43
N ILE A 184 -7.39 -15.35 -0.38
CA ILE A 184 -8.03 -14.21 0.26
C ILE A 184 -9.40 -13.93 -0.40
N ALA A 185 -9.47 -13.87 -1.72
CA ALA A 185 -10.74 -13.63 -2.41
C ALA A 185 -11.77 -14.74 -2.17
N GLU A 186 -11.36 -16.01 -2.22
CA GLU A 186 -12.23 -17.16 -1.96
C GLU A 186 -12.76 -17.15 -0.52
N LYS A 187 -11.86 -17.02 0.47
CA LYS A 187 -12.20 -16.99 1.90
C LYS A 187 -13.08 -15.79 2.25
N THR A 188 -12.78 -14.61 1.70
CA THR A 188 -13.59 -13.41 1.88
C THR A 188 -15.04 -13.68 1.52
N PHE A 189 -15.30 -14.28 0.35
CA PHE A 189 -16.69 -14.50 -0.07
C PHE A 189 -17.38 -15.53 0.82
N ARG A 190 -16.71 -16.61 1.22
CA ARG A 190 -17.27 -17.60 2.15
C ARG A 190 -17.62 -16.99 3.51
N LEU A 191 -16.75 -16.16 4.05
CA LEU A 191 -16.95 -15.51 5.35
C LEU A 191 -18.02 -14.41 5.32
N ARG A 192 -18.14 -13.69 4.19
CA ARG A 192 -19.02 -12.52 4.00
C ARG A 192 -19.64 -12.50 2.60
N PRO A 193 -20.56 -13.42 2.26
CA PRO A 193 -21.11 -13.53 0.90
C PRO A 193 -22.11 -12.42 0.55
N ASN A 194 -22.54 -11.64 1.53
CA ASN A 194 -23.71 -10.77 1.43
C ASN A 194 -23.40 -9.30 1.15
N TYR A 195 -22.21 -8.91 0.70
CA TYR A 195 -21.90 -7.52 0.38
C TYR A 195 -22.14 -7.18 -1.09
N ASP A 196 -22.47 -5.93 -1.38
CA ASP A 196 -22.65 -5.45 -2.76
C ASP A 196 -21.29 -5.25 -3.45
N TRP A 197 -20.31 -4.77 -2.68
CA TRP A 197 -18.98 -4.45 -3.16
C TRP A 197 -17.90 -5.00 -2.24
N TYR A 198 -16.87 -5.56 -2.84
CA TYR A 198 -15.68 -6.09 -2.17
C TYR A 198 -14.49 -5.26 -2.61
N VAL A 199 -13.86 -4.56 -1.67
CA VAL A 199 -12.75 -3.63 -1.91
C VAL A 199 -11.49 -4.22 -1.31
N PHE A 200 -10.60 -4.68 -2.17
CA PHE A 200 -9.34 -5.28 -1.76
C PHE A 200 -8.24 -4.22 -1.77
N ILE A 201 -7.51 -4.11 -0.67
CA ILE A 201 -6.46 -3.11 -0.48
C ILE A 201 -5.26 -3.73 0.24
N ASP A 202 -4.07 -3.17 0.05
CA ASP A 202 -2.92 -3.49 0.90
C ASP A 202 -2.91 -2.59 2.15
N ALA A 203 -2.18 -2.99 3.20
CA ALA A 203 -2.15 -2.28 4.47
C ALA A 203 -1.53 -0.86 4.41
N ASP A 204 -0.84 -0.52 3.32
CA ASP A 204 -0.33 0.83 3.00
C ASP A 204 -1.12 1.53 1.88
N THR A 205 -2.36 1.08 1.65
CA THR A 205 -3.31 1.70 0.72
C THR A 205 -4.33 2.52 1.50
N TYR A 206 -4.46 3.80 1.17
CA TYR A 206 -5.48 4.69 1.70
C TYR A 206 -6.78 4.56 0.91
N VAL A 207 -7.94 4.59 1.58
CA VAL A 207 -9.26 4.63 0.94
C VAL A 207 -9.98 5.93 1.28
N LEU A 208 -10.34 6.68 0.25
CA LEU A 208 -11.08 7.94 0.35
C LEU A 208 -12.58 7.67 0.25
N TRP A 209 -13.23 7.51 1.41
CA TRP A 209 -14.57 6.93 1.51
C TRP A 209 -15.68 7.72 0.81
N PRO A 210 -15.80 9.04 0.98
CA PRO A 210 -16.81 9.83 0.27
C PRO A 210 -16.70 9.68 -1.25
N ASN A 211 -15.48 9.67 -1.79
CA ASN A 211 -15.29 9.49 -3.23
C ASN A 211 -15.64 8.08 -3.68
N LEU A 212 -15.24 7.04 -2.92
CA LEU A 212 -15.56 5.64 -3.24
C LEU A 212 -17.07 5.42 -3.30
N VAL A 213 -17.80 5.84 -2.27
CA VAL A 213 -19.26 5.66 -2.21
C VAL A 213 -19.97 6.45 -3.31
N GLN A 214 -19.55 7.69 -3.59
CA GLN A 214 -20.09 8.47 -4.71
C GLN A 214 -19.86 7.80 -6.06
N TRP A 215 -18.70 7.17 -6.26
CA TRP A 215 -18.36 6.48 -7.49
C TRP A 215 -19.17 5.20 -7.68
N LEU A 216 -19.26 4.35 -6.65
CA LEU A 216 -19.96 3.06 -6.73
C LEU A 216 -21.46 3.19 -6.99
N LYS A 217 -22.09 4.31 -6.57
CA LYS A 217 -23.50 4.63 -6.89
C LYS A 217 -23.80 4.68 -8.40
N LYS A 218 -22.78 4.76 -9.26
CA LYS A 218 -22.93 4.75 -10.73
C LYS A 218 -23.12 3.36 -11.31
N PHE A 219 -22.90 2.30 -10.53
CA PHE A 219 -22.87 0.92 -11.01
C PHE A 219 -23.87 0.06 -10.24
N ARG A 220 -24.27 -1.05 -10.86
CA ARG A 220 -25.12 -2.06 -10.23
C ARG A 220 -24.25 -3.22 -9.75
N ALA A 221 -24.26 -3.49 -8.44
CA ALA A 221 -23.54 -4.62 -7.85
C ALA A 221 -24.02 -6.01 -8.35
N THR A 222 -25.23 -6.06 -8.92
CA THR A 222 -25.79 -7.25 -9.57
C THR A 222 -25.22 -7.53 -10.97
N THR A 223 -24.47 -6.58 -11.54
CA THR A 223 -23.68 -6.77 -12.76
C THR A 223 -22.26 -7.16 -12.39
N LYS A 224 -21.64 -8.05 -13.17
CA LYS A 224 -20.25 -8.49 -12.91
C LYS A 224 -19.27 -7.35 -13.22
N HIS A 225 -18.57 -6.90 -12.19
CA HIS A 225 -17.57 -5.84 -12.29
C HIS A 225 -16.28 -6.29 -11.60
N TYR A 226 -15.16 -5.99 -12.24
CA TYR A 226 -13.81 -6.03 -11.68
C TYR A 226 -13.13 -4.73 -12.09
N PHE A 227 -12.93 -3.82 -11.15
CA PHE A 227 -12.35 -2.50 -11.37
C PHE A 227 -10.98 -2.39 -10.72
N GLY A 228 -10.02 -1.78 -11.40
CA GLY A 228 -8.71 -1.49 -10.82
C GLY A 228 -7.88 -0.55 -11.69
N SER A 229 -6.69 -0.19 -11.19
CA SER A 229 -5.66 0.41 -12.03
C SER A 229 -5.05 -0.69 -12.90
N MET A 230 -5.35 -0.67 -14.21
CA MET A 230 -4.96 -1.76 -15.10
C MET A 230 -3.47 -1.72 -15.41
N THR A 231 -2.85 -2.90 -15.34
CA THR A 231 -1.50 -3.19 -15.83
C THR A 231 -1.53 -4.47 -16.67
N MET A 232 -0.41 -4.80 -17.33
CA MET A 232 -0.31 -5.86 -18.33
C MET A 232 0.95 -6.68 -18.12
N ILE A 233 0.83 -8.01 -18.13
CA ILE A 233 1.95 -8.95 -18.21
C ILE A 233 1.61 -9.96 -19.31
N SER A 234 2.51 -10.09 -20.30
CA SER A 234 2.30 -10.97 -21.47
C SER A 234 0.93 -10.74 -22.12
N GLU A 235 0.60 -9.47 -22.39
CA GLU A 235 -0.66 -9.01 -23.00
C GLU A 235 -1.95 -9.32 -22.20
N PHE A 236 -1.83 -9.87 -20.99
CA PHE A 236 -2.99 -10.15 -20.15
C PHE A 236 -3.23 -9.01 -19.14
N PRO A 237 -4.43 -8.38 -19.15
CA PRO A 237 -4.77 -7.26 -18.26
C PRO A 237 -5.14 -7.74 -16.85
N PHE A 238 -4.61 -7.05 -15.84
CA PHE A 238 -4.95 -7.27 -14.43
C PHE A 238 -4.97 -5.95 -13.64
N ALA A 239 -5.66 -5.93 -12.50
CA ALA A 239 -5.60 -4.78 -11.60
C ALA A 239 -4.30 -4.85 -10.78
N HIS A 240 -3.54 -3.75 -10.73
CA HIS A 240 -2.40 -3.62 -9.84
C HIS A 240 -2.83 -3.77 -8.37
N GLY A 241 -2.32 -4.79 -7.69
CA GLY A 241 -2.79 -5.22 -6.36
C GLY A 241 -2.67 -4.13 -5.29
N GLY A 242 -1.54 -3.40 -5.29
CA GLY A 242 -1.27 -2.33 -4.32
C GLY A 242 -2.17 -1.12 -4.50
N SER A 243 -2.55 -0.78 -5.74
CA SER A 243 -3.53 0.31 -5.96
C SER A 243 -4.90 -0.02 -5.35
N GLY A 244 -5.14 -1.27 -5.01
CA GLY A 244 -6.44 -1.80 -4.65
C GLY A 244 -7.32 -2.07 -5.86
N TYR A 245 -8.38 -2.83 -5.63
CA TYR A 245 -9.36 -3.17 -6.67
C TYR A 245 -10.74 -3.43 -6.07
N VAL A 246 -11.78 -3.26 -6.88
CA VAL A 246 -13.17 -3.44 -6.46
C VAL A 246 -13.84 -4.51 -7.31
N ILE A 247 -14.52 -5.43 -6.65
CA ILE A 247 -15.27 -6.51 -7.29
C ILE A 247 -16.73 -6.46 -6.83
N SER A 248 -17.66 -6.61 -7.76
CA SER A 248 -19.09 -6.64 -7.43
C SER A 248 -19.54 -7.98 -6.85
N LYS A 249 -20.65 -7.95 -6.09
CA LYS A 249 -21.33 -9.15 -5.57
C LYS A 249 -21.53 -10.23 -6.62
N ALA A 250 -22.01 -9.86 -7.80
CA ALA A 250 -22.29 -10.82 -8.86
C ALA A 250 -21.03 -11.57 -9.32
N ALA A 251 -19.89 -10.89 -9.41
CA ALA A 251 -18.64 -11.50 -9.84
C ALA A 251 -17.99 -12.31 -8.69
N MET A 252 -17.98 -11.79 -7.46
CA MET A 252 -17.49 -12.53 -6.29
C MET A 252 -18.29 -13.81 -6.03
N ARG A 253 -19.61 -13.77 -6.19
CA ARG A 253 -20.45 -14.97 -6.03
C ARG A 253 -20.13 -16.07 -7.02
N GLN A 254 -19.82 -15.72 -8.27
CA GLN A 254 -19.42 -16.72 -9.27
C GLN A 254 -18.04 -17.31 -8.99
N PHE A 255 -17.17 -16.52 -8.37
CA PHE A 255 -15.83 -16.94 -7.95
C PHE A 255 -15.90 -17.78 -6.66
N GLY A 256 -16.14 -17.16 -5.50
CA GLY A 256 -16.05 -17.81 -4.20
C GLY A 256 -17.32 -18.51 -3.72
N GLY A 257 -18.45 -18.40 -4.43
CA GLY A 257 -19.73 -19.02 -4.07
C GLY A 257 -19.85 -20.49 -4.46
N ARG A 258 -18.73 -21.23 -4.46
CA ARG A 258 -18.64 -22.64 -4.86
C ARG A 258 -18.30 -23.49 -3.63
N PRO A 259 -19.29 -24.17 -3.02
CA PRO A 259 -19.07 -24.90 -1.76
C PRO A 259 -18.18 -26.13 -1.94
N ASP A 260 -18.28 -26.82 -3.07
CA ASP A 260 -17.59 -28.10 -3.32
C ASP A 260 -16.27 -27.95 -4.12
N GLU A 261 -15.82 -26.71 -4.33
CA GLU A 261 -14.66 -26.41 -5.17
C GLU A 261 -13.81 -25.31 -4.55
N SER A 262 -12.53 -25.58 -4.29
CA SER A 262 -11.55 -24.52 -4.05
C SER A 262 -10.91 -24.14 -5.38
N ILE A 263 -11.23 -22.93 -5.86
CA ILE A 263 -10.50 -22.32 -6.97
C ILE A 263 -9.07 -22.07 -6.52
N ALA A 264 -8.86 -21.61 -5.29
CA ALA A 264 -7.53 -21.34 -4.77
C ALA A 264 -6.59 -22.55 -4.88
N ASN A 265 -7.01 -23.72 -4.42
CA ASN A 265 -6.18 -24.92 -4.49
C ASN A 265 -5.86 -25.39 -5.91
N LYS A 266 -6.72 -25.11 -6.91
CA LYS A 266 -6.42 -25.42 -8.32
C LYS A 266 -5.25 -24.63 -8.88
N TRP A 267 -4.90 -23.52 -8.24
CA TRP A 267 -3.86 -22.60 -8.68
C TRP A 267 -2.59 -22.66 -7.82
N ASP A 268 -2.61 -23.29 -6.64
CA ASP A 268 -1.50 -23.29 -5.69
C ASP A 268 -0.15 -23.67 -6.32
N THR A 269 -0.09 -24.75 -7.12
CA THR A 269 1.16 -25.18 -7.77
C THR A 269 1.52 -24.32 -8.99
N ARG A 270 0.53 -23.75 -9.70
CA ARG A 270 0.74 -22.91 -10.90
C ARG A 270 1.32 -21.54 -10.57
N ILE A 271 1.15 -21.08 -9.33
CA ILE A 271 1.63 -19.77 -8.88
C ILE A 271 3.16 -19.74 -8.73
N HIS A 272 3.80 -20.90 -8.51
CA HIS A 272 5.24 -20.99 -8.26
C HIS A 272 6.07 -20.25 -9.33
N ASP A 273 5.77 -20.48 -10.61
CA ASP A 273 6.51 -19.91 -11.74
C ASP A 273 6.08 -18.47 -12.12
N SER A 274 5.27 -17.82 -11.28
CA SER A 274 4.82 -16.43 -11.49
C SER A 274 5.54 -15.46 -10.55
N CYS A 275 5.71 -14.22 -11.00
CA CYS A 275 6.22 -13.13 -10.17
C CYS A 275 5.19 -12.61 -9.17
N CYS A 276 3.89 -12.68 -9.51
CA CYS A 276 2.94 -11.68 -9.05
C CYS A 276 1.57 -12.32 -8.72
N GLY A 277 1.10 -12.11 -7.49
CA GLY A 277 -0.15 -12.70 -7.01
C GLY A 277 -1.43 -12.08 -7.58
N ASP A 278 -1.41 -10.77 -7.84
CA ASP A 278 -2.51 -10.03 -8.47
C ASP A 278 -2.72 -10.46 -9.94
N TYR A 279 -1.63 -10.70 -10.66
CA TYR A 279 -1.65 -11.29 -12.00
C TYR A 279 -2.27 -12.68 -12.01
N MET A 280 -1.85 -13.56 -11.10
CA MET A 280 -2.40 -14.91 -10.99
C MET A 280 -3.86 -14.90 -10.52
N PHE A 281 -4.22 -13.98 -9.63
CA PHE A 281 -5.61 -13.74 -9.25
C PHE A 281 -6.45 -13.36 -10.46
N ALA A 282 -6.02 -12.40 -11.28
CA ALA A 282 -6.78 -12.01 -12.46
C ALA A 282 -6.96 -13.15 -13.47
N LYS A 283 -5.95 -14.02 -13.64
CA LYS A 283 -6.08 -15.25 -14.46
C LYS A 283 -7.10 -16.22 -13.89
N ALA A 284 -6.99 -16.57 -12.62
CA ALA A 284 -7.94 -17.47 -11.94
C ALA A 284 -9.35 -16.91 -11.94
N PHE A 285 -9.49 -15.61 -11.72
CA PHE A 285 -10.76 -14.90 -11.73
C PHE A 285 -11.38 -14.90 -13.12
N LYS A 286 -10.60 -14.62 -14.17
CA LYS A 286 -11.08 -14.67 -15.55
C LYS A 286 -11.52 -16.08 -15.94
N GLU A 287 -10.73 -17.11 -15.62
CA GLU A 287 -11.08 -18.52 -15.90
C GLU A 287 -12.39 -18.93 -15.20
N ALA A 288 -12.58 -18.53 -13.94
CA ALA A 288 -13.76 -18.90 -13.17
C ALA A 288 -15.03 -18.09 -13.48
N THR A 289 -14.88 -16.85 -13.95
CA THR A 289 -16.00 -15.88 -14.04
C THR A 289 -16.28 -15.32 -15.42
N ASP A 290 -15.32 -15.44 -16.34
CA ASP A 290 -15.24 -14.71 -17.62
C ASP A 290 -15.18 -13.18 -17.49
N VAL A 291 -14.82 -12.64 -16.32
CA VAL A 291 -14.70 -11.19 -16.09
C VAL A 291 -13.26 -10.71 -16.25
N THR A 292 -13.06 -9.62 -16.98
CA THR A 292 -11.77 -8.93 -17.15
C THR A 292 -11.76 -7.61 -16.39
N VAL A 293 -10.59 -7.17 -15.94
CA VAL A 293 -10.43 -5.87 -15.27
C VAL A 293 -10.85 -4.72 -16.19
N LYS A 294 -11.59 -3.76 -15.62
CA LYS A 294 -11.90 -2.47 -16.22
C LYS A 294 -10.96 -1.43 -15.65
N ASN A 295 -10.22 -0.75 -16.53
CA ASN A 295 -9.29 0.30 -16.10
C ASN A 295 -10.06 1.51 -15.55
N VAL A 296 -9.77 1.87 -14.32
CA VAL A 296 -10.37 3.05 -13.64
C VAL A 296 -9.30 4.01 -13.12
N TRP A 297 -8.06 3.88 -13.60
CA TRP A 297 -7.03 4.86 -13.31
C TRP A 297 -7.44 6.24 -13.86
N PRO A 298 -7.19 7.33 -13.11
CA PRO A 298 -6.47 7.48 -11.85
C PRO A 298 -7.35 7.39 -10.59
N THR A 299 -8.66 7.10 -10.72
CA THR A 299 -9.54 7.02 -9.55
C THR A 299 -9.08 5.96 -8.58
N ILE A 300 -8.78 4.76 -9.06
CA ILE A 300 -7.92 3.83 -8.32
C ILE A 300 -6.50 4.04 -8.84
N ASN A 301 -5.55 4.37 -7.96
CA ASN A 301 -4.16 4.64 -8.36
C ASN A 301 -3.14 4.09 -7.37
N GLY A 302 -1.94 3.84 -7.88
CA GLY A 302 -0.79 3.35 -7.13
C GLY A 302 0.11 4.45 -6.57
N GLU A 303 -0.30 5.71 -6.71
CA GLU A 303 0.49 6.86 -6.31
C GLU A 303 0.08 7.36 -4.93
N LYS A 304 0.91 8.20 -4.33
CA LYS A 304 0.62 8.89 -3.07
C LYS A 304 0.64 10.40 -3.27
N PRO A 305 0.19 11.22 -2.28
CA PRO A 305 0.08 12.67 -2.45
C PRO A 305 1.33 13.36 -3.01
N TYR A 306 2.52 12.81 -2.72
CA TYR A 306 3.79 13.36 -3.17
C TYR A 306 4.25 12.86 -4.55
N THR A 307 3.71 11.76 -5.05
CA THR A 307 4.10 11.16 -6.35
C THR A 307 2.99 11.25 -7.41
N LEU A 308 1.78 11.67 -7.02
CA LEU A 308 0.67 11.92 -7.94
C LEU A 308 1.08 12.87 -9.10
N PRO A 309 0.86 12.48 -10.37
CA PRO A 309 1.17 13.30 -11.52
C PRO A 309 0.08 14.37 -11.73
N PHE A 310 0.28 15.54 -11.13
CA PHE A 310 -0.60 16.69 -11.35
C PHE A 310 -0.35 17.29 -12.73
N GLY A 311 -1.41 17.66 -13.46
CA GLY A 311 -1.26 18.22 -14.80
C GLY A 311 -2.47 17.99 -15.70
N PRO A 312 -2.29 18.14 -17.04
CA PRO A 312 -3.36 18.13 -18.04
C PRO A 312 -4.29 16.92 -18.01
N SER A 313 -3.80 15.77 -17.57
CA SER A 313 -4.51 14.50 -17.70
C SER A 313 -5.59 14.28 -16.63
N HIS A 314 -5.33 14.63 -15.36
CA HIS A 314 -6.17 14.19 -14.24
C HIS A 314 -6.60 15.29 -13.26
N TRP A 315 -6.31 16.57 -13.55
CA TRP A 315 -6.54 17.70 -12.62
C TRP A 315 -7.92 17.74 -11.95
N CYS A 316 -8.97 17.54 -12.74
CA CYS A 316 -10.37 17.55 -12.29
C CYS A 316 -10.97 16.15 -12.09
N GLN A 317 -10.11 15.13 -12.03
CA GLN A 317 -10.53 13.76 -11.73
C GLN A 317 -10.44 13.50 -10.22
N PRO A 318 -11.30 12.64 -9.68
CA PRO A 318 -11.27 12.22 -8.29
C PRO A 318 -10.31 11.04 -8.07
N VAL A 319 -9.81 10.93 -6.84
CA VAL A 319 -9.07 9.76 -6.32
C VAL A 319 -9.95 8.98 -5.36
N VAL A 320 -9.81 7.66 -5.31
CA VAL A 320 -10.48 6.74 -4.39
C VAL A 320 -9.46 5.98 -3.57
N THR A 321 -8.35 5.55 -4.18
CA THR A 321 -7.23 4.94 -3.46
C THR A 321 -5.92 5.64 -3.73
N MET A 322 -5.00 5.58 -2.77
CA MET A 322 -3.60 5.95 -2.94
C MET A 322 -2.75 4.87 -2.27
N HIS A 323 -1.61 4.53 -2.84
CA HIS A 323 -0.79 3.39 -2.39
C HIS A 323 0.62 3.80 -2.00
N HIS A 324 1.35 2.90 -1.35
CA HIS A 324 2.68 3.12 -0.76
C HIS A 324 2.69 4.27 0.27
N MET A 325 1.56 4.46 0.95
CA MET A 325 1.44 5.44 2.02
C MET A 325 1.93 4.82 3.32
N ASN A 326 3.03 5.38 3.85
CA ASN A 326 3.45 4.99 5.19
C ASN A 326 2.46 5.52 6.25
N SER A 327 2.62 5.07 7.49
CA SER A 327 1.70 5.41 8.59
C SER A 327 1.56 6.92 8.84
N GLN A 328 2.63 7.70 8.64
CA GLN A 328 2.58 9.15 8.75
C GLN A 328 1.75 9.76 7.62
N GLU A 329 1.96 9.30 6.39
CA GLU A 329 1.23 9.77 5.20
C GLU A 329 -0.27 9.44 5.32
N VAL A 330 -0.62 8.23 5.78
CA VAL A 330 -2.02 7.84 6.06
C VAL A 330 -2.64 8.76 7.10
N SER A 331 -1.95 9.00 8.22
CA SER A 331 -2.45 9.89 9.28
C SER A 331 -2.66 11.33 8.79
N SER A 332 -1.68 11.90 8.08
CA SER A 332 -1.77 13.27 7.55
C SER A 332 -2.89 13.41 6.51
N PHE A 333 -3.09 12.40 5.66
CA PHE A 333 -4.18 12.44 4.69
C PHE A 333 -5.54 12.27 5.35
N TRP A 334 -5.66 11.45 6.40
CA TRP A 334 -6.88 11.31 7.17
C TRP A 334 -7.32 12.58 7.87
N GLU A 335 -6.38 13.34 8.43
CA GLU A 335 -6.65 14.67 8.99
C GLU A 335 -7.17 15.63 7.91
N TYR A 336 -6.51 15.68 6.76
CA TYR A 336 -6.95 16.50 5.64
C TYR A 336 -8.33 16.10 5.11
N GLU A 337 -8.60 14.80 4.93
CA GLU A 337 -9.89 14.28 4.49
C GLU A 337 -11.02 14.76 5.41
N ARG A 338 -10.83 14.57 6.71
CA ARG A 338 -11.81 14.97 7.72
C ARG A 338 -12.07 16.47 7.65
N ASP A 339 -11.02 17.29 7.62
CA ASP A 339 -11.16 18.75 7.56
C ASP A 339 -11.85 19.19 6.26
N PHE A 340 -11.51 18.58 5.12
CA PHE A 340 -12.11 18.88 3.82
C PHE A 340 -13.62 18.63 3.81
N PHE A 341 -14.08 17.52 4.41
CA PHE A 341 -15.49 17.14 4.39
C PHE A 341 -16.31 17.75 5.52
N GLN A 342 -15.72 17.99 6.70
CA GLN A 342 -16.43 18.64 7.81
C GLN A 342 -16.66 20.14 7.59
N THR A 343 -15.73 20.81 6.90
CA THR A 343 -15.85 22.26 6.61
C THR A 343 -16.74 22.54 5.39
N SER A 344 -17.07 21.53 4.60
CA SER A 344 -17.97 21.65 3.47
C SER A 344 -19.42 21.70 3.97
N SER A 345 -20.07 22.87 3.95
CA SER A 345 -21.45 23.11 4.43
C SER A 345 -22.57 22.42 3.62
N GLN A 346 -22.25 21.34 2.92
CA GLN A 346 -23.18 20.62 2.05
C GLN A 346 -23.78 19.42 2.79
N SER A 347 -25.07 19.15 2.54
CA SER A 347 -25.77 17.95 3.01
C SER A 347 -24.98 16.68 2.67
N LEU A 348 -25.07 15.63 3.52
CA LEU A 348 -24.51 14.29 3.27
C LEU A 348 -24.93 13.71 1.89
N THR A 349 -26.04 14.19 1.32
CA THR A 349 -26.54 13.79 -0.01
C THR A 349 -25.91 14.53 -1.19
N THR A 350 -25.23 15.66 -0.94
CA THR A 350 -24.58 16.50 -1.95
C THR A 350 -23.11 16.79 -1.58
N GLN A 351 -22.49 15.91 -0.81
CA GLN A 351 -21.11 16.05 -0.37
C GLN A 351 -20.19 16.28 -1.57
N ARG A 352 -19.33 17.30 -1.46
CA ARG A 352 -18.31 17.63 -2.46
C ARG A 352 -17.51 16.37 -2.84
N THR A 353 -17.00 16.30 -4.06
CA THR A 353 -16.01 15.28 -4.44
C THR A 353 -14.61 15.89 -4.30
N MET A 354 -13.71 15.23 -3.58
CA MET A 354 -12.31 15.65 -3.53
C MET A 354 -11.62 15.30 -4.85
N LEU A 355 -10.96 16.28 -5.48
CA LEU A 355 -10.30 16.11 -6.77
C LEU A 355 -8.77 16.12 -6.61
N LEU A 356 -8.02 15.67 -7.62
CA LEU A 356 -6.56 15.78 -7.61
C LEU A 356 -6.09 17.23 -7.38
N LYS A 357 -6.79 18.24 -7.92
CA LYS A 357 -6.45 19.65 -7.64
C LYS A 357 -6.50 20.02 -6.15
N ASP A 358 -7.40 19.39 -5.38
CA ASP A 358 -7.55 19.66 -3.96
C ASP A 358 -6.37 19.05 -3.18
N ILE A 359 -5.94 17.84 -3.56
CA ILE A 359 -4.74 17.18 -3.05
C ILE A 359 -3.48 18.00 -3.39
N TYR A 360 -3.37 18.52 -4.62
CA TYR A 360 -2.27 19.42 -5.00
C TYR A 360 -2.20 20.64 -4.08
N ASN A 361 -3.33 21.31 -3.88
CA ASN A 361 -3.40 22.54 -3.08
C ASN A 361 -2.93 22.29 -1.64
N HIS A 362 -3.28 21.14 -1.05
CA HIS A 362 -2.89 20.81 0.32
C HIS A 362 -1.45 20.28 0.43
N PHE A 363 -1.08 19.30 -0.40
CA PHE A 363 0.17 18.55 -0.22
C PHE A 363 1.35 19.11 -1.02
N PHE A 364 1.11 19.81 -2.13
CA PHE A 364 2.16 20.26 -3.04
C PHE A 364 2.34 21.78 -3.02
N ALA A 365 1.28 22.57 -3.20
CA ALA A 365 1.37 23.98 -3.62
C ALA A 365 2.35 24.83 -2.78
N ALA A 366 2.24 24.79 -1.45
CA ALA A 366 3.12 25.52 -0.54
C ALA A 366 4.58 25.00 -0.51
N LYS A 367 4.82 23.78 -0.98
CA LYS A 367 6.13 23.12 -1.03
C LYS A 367 6.82 23.30 -2.38
N MET A 368 6.13 23.83 -3.39
CA MET A 368 6.68 24.01 -4.73
C MET A 368 7.90 24.95 -4.73
N ARG A 369 8.99 24.53 -5.36
CA ARG A 369 10.23 25.29 -5.50
C ARG A 369 10.71 25.20 -6.95
N ALA A 370 11.51 26.17 -7.39
CA ALA A 370 12.11 26.11 -8.73
C ALA A 370 13.15 24.99 -8.87
N SER A 371 13.84 24.64 -7.78
CA SER A 371 14.89 23.62 -7.76
C SER A 371 15.05 22.97 -6.39
N ARG A 372 15.54 21.73 -6.36
CA ARG A 372 15.98 20.99 -5.17
C ARG A 372 17.14 20.06 -5.51
N ASP A 373 18.19 20.12 -4.70
CA ASP A 373 19.30 19.16 -4.72
C ASP A 373 18.95 17.93 -3.86
N ASP A 374 19.61 16.79 -4.12
CA ASP A 374 19.34 15.49 -3.48
C ASP A 374 17.88 15.08 -3.54
N TRP A 375 17.27 15.30 -4.70
CA TRP A 375 15.84 15.17 -4.84
C TRP A 375 15.49 14.58 -6.18
N ASP A 376 14.61 13.59 -6.14
CA ASP A 376 14.05 12.90 -7.30
C ASP A 376 12.56 13.26 -7.40
N ASN A 377 12.23 14.18 -8.31
CA ASN A 377 10.85 14.55 -8.64
C ASN A 377 10.18 13.56 -9.60
N LEU A 378 10.82 12.42 -9.88
CA LEU A 378 10.32 11.35 -10.72
C LEU A 378 10.06 11.80 -12.17
N SER A 379 10.85 12.73 -12.71
CA SER A 379 10.73 13.08 -14.13
C SER A 379 11.18 11.91 -15.00
N ASP A 380 10.29 11.41 -15.87
CA ASP A 380 10.52 10.15 -16.58
C ASP A 380 9.77 10.01 -17.93
N ASP A 381 9.13 11.08 -18.43
CA ASP A 381 8.35 11.01 -19.67
C ASP A 381 9.25 10.98 -20.92
N VAL A 382 10.27 11.84 -20.95
CA VAL A 382 11.24 11.91 -22.06
C VAL A 382 12.65 12.10 -21.51
N PHE A 383 13.58 11.30 -22.04
CA PHE A 383 15.00 11.39 -21.70
C PHE A 383 15.82 12.04 -22.81
N TYR A 384 16.77 12.88 -22.40
CA TYR A 384 17.81 13.49 -23.22
C TYR A 384 19.15 13.09 -22.62
N LEU A 385 19.95 12.36 -23.38
CA LEU A 385 21.21 11.78 -22.94
C LEU A 385 22.17 11.60 -24.12
N ASP A 386 23.45 11.45 -23.81
CA ASP A 386 24.43 10.89 -24.74
C ASP A 386 24.35 9.36 -24.66
N ARG A 387 23.93 8.73 -25.77
CA ARG A 387 23.73 7.28 -25.85
C ARG A 387 25.05 6.50 -25.80
N ASP A 388 26.14 7.13 -26.22
CA ASP A 388 27.44 6.49 -26.40
C ASP A 388 28.36 6.75 -25.20
N ALA A 389 28.06 7.78 -24.39
CA ALA A 389 28.87 8.14 -23.22
C ALA A 389 28.95 7.03 -22.15
N LYS A 390 27.89 6.24 -21.97
CA LYS A 390 27.83 5.12 -21.02
C LYS A 390 26.68 4.16 -21.34
N LYS A 391 26.68 3.00 -20.67
CA LYS A 391 25.56 2.05 -20.72
C LYS A 391 24.36 2.62 -19.95
N HIS A 392 23.20 2.62 -20.60
CA HIS A 392 21.92 3.03 -20.01
C HIS A 392 20.96 1.85 -19.96
N GLU A 393 19.99 1.91 -19.04
CA GLU A 393 18.96 0.89 -18.90
C GLU A 393 18.01 0.89 -20.13
N ALA A 394 17.46 -0.26 -20.46
CA ALA A 394 16.66 -0.44 -21.68
C ALA A 394 15.43 0.48 -21.72
N TRP A 395 14.73 0.64 -20.59
CA TRP A 395 13.53 1.47 -20.50
C TRP A 395 13.85 2.98 -20.63
N VAL A 396 15.03 3.43 -20.17
CA VAL A 396 15.51 4.81 -20.39
C VAL A 396 15.75 5.05 -21.87
N LEU A 397 16.40 4.10 -22.55
CA LEU A 397 16.65 4.16 -23.99
C LEU A 397 15.36 4.13 -24.81
N GLU A 398 14.36 3.37 -24.36
CA GLU A 398 13.03 3.31 -24.99
C GLU A 398 12.32 4.66 -25.00
N ARG A 399 12.44 5.41 -23.89
CA ARG A 399 11.86 6.74 -23.67
C ARG A 399 12.80 7.90 -24.02
N THR A 400 13.99 7.61 -24.54
CA THR A 400 14.90 8.65 -25.04
C THR A 400 14.31 9.30 -26.28
N LYS A 401 14.46 10.62 -26.42
CA LYS A 401 14.00 11.37 -27.60
C LYS A 401 14.53 10.74 -28.90
N LYS A 402 13.63 10.25 -29.76
CA LYS A 402 13.97 9.58 -31.05
C LYS A 402 13.94 10.52 -32.27
N GLY A 403 13.28 11.67 -32.15
CA GLY A 403 13.09 12.63 -33.24
C GLY A 403 14.19 13.69 -33.37
N PRO A 404 14.09 14.61 -34.36
CA PRO A 404 15.02 15.72 -34.49
C PRO A 404 15.03 16.56 -33.20
N MET A 405 16.24 16.90 -32.76
CA MET A 405 16.46 17.71 -31.57
C MET A 405 16.97 19.10 -31.97
N SER A 406 16.36 20.11 -31.37
CA SER A 406 16.87 21.49 -31.35
C SER A 406 18.26 21.56 -30.71
N GLN A 407 18.94 22.70 -30.88
CA GLN A 407 20.27 22.89 -30.29
C GLN A 407 20.23 22.82 -28.75
N VAL A 408 19.12 23.25 -28.13
CA VAL A 408 18.93 23.23 -26.67
C VAL A 408 18.70 21.79 -26.20
N GLU A 409 17.83 21.02 -26.87
CA GLU A 409 17.60 19.61 -26.55
C GLU A 409 18.88 18.77 -26.65
N ARG A 410 19.73 19.00 -27.66
CA ARG A 410 21.03 18.31 -27.81
C ARG A 410 21.99 18.57 -26.65
N LYS A 411 21.87 19.70 -25.98
CA LYS A 411 22.73 20.07 -24.85
C LYS A 411 22.13 19.70 -23.49
N ALA A 412 20.86 19.31 -23.43
CA ALA A 412 20.12 19.11 -22.19
C ALA A 412 20.82 18.18 -21.18
N HIS A 413 21.53 17.17 -21.66
CA HIS A 413 22.25 16.19 -20.85
C HIS A 413 23.59 16.70 -20.27
N LYS A 414 24.07 17.88 -20.66
CA LYS A 414 25.41 18.37 -20.31
C LYS A 414 25.50 18.94 -18.90
N SER A 415 24.44 19.57 -18.42
CA SER A 415 24.38 20.18 -17.09
C SER A 415 22.94 20.32 -16.62
N TYR A 416 22.76 20.61 -15.32
CA TYR A 416 21.45 20.94 -14.77
C TYR A 416 20.85 22.18 -15.45
N GLU A 417 21.68 23.19 -15.71
CA GLU A 417 21.27 24.45 -16.34
C GLU A 417 20.85 24.23 -17.80
N ASP A 418 21.54 23.37 -18.55
CA ASP A 418 21.13 22.98 -19.89
C ASP A 418 19.82 22.16 -19.89
N CYS A 419 19.66 21.27 -18.91
CA CYS A 419 18.42 20.50 -18.73
C CYS A 419 17.23 21.42 -18.42
N ARG A 420 17.45 22.43 -17.57
CA ARG A 420 16.47 23.48 -17.29
C ARG A 420 16.11 24.26 -18.55
N ALA A 421 17.11 24.74 -19.30
CA ALA A 421 16.90 25.51 -20.52
C ALA A 421 16.10 24.70 -21.56
N MET A 422 16.38 23.40 -21.67
CA MET A 422 15.57 22.49 -22.50
C MET A 422 14.12 22.47 -22.02
N CYS A 423 13.86 22.24 -20.73
CA CYS A 423 12.49 22.18 -20.23
C CYS A 423 11.76 23.53 -20.37
N GLU A 424 12.46 24.65 -20.26
CA GLU A 424 11.92 25.99 -20.55
C GLU A 424 11.55 26.15 -22.03
N SER A 425 12.33 25.56 -22.95
CA SER A 425 12.06 25.61 -24.40
C SER A 425 10.93 24.69 -24.89
N VAL A 426 10.68 23.56 -24.21
CA VAL A 426 9.63 22.61 -24.58
C VAL A 426 8.29 23.04 -23.97
N GLN A 427 7.28 23.32 -24.82
CA GLN A 427 6.02 23.92 -24.39
C GLN A 427 5.39 23.23 -23.16
N ASP A 428 5.23 21.90 -23.23
CA ASP A 428 4.49 21.13 -22.23
C ASP A 428 5.38 20.53 -21.15
N CYS A 429 6.67 20.92 -21.07
CA CYS A 429 7.56 20.49 -19.99
C CYS A 429 7.31 21.32 -18.73
N PHE A 430 6.81 20.68 -17.67
CA PHE A 430 6.55 21.32 -16.37
C PHE A 430 7.66 21.08 -15.36
N GLN A 431 8.34 19.94 -15.44
CA GLN A 431 9.42 19.58 -14.53
C GLN A 431 10.54 18.82 -15.24
N PHE A 432 11.71 18.83 -14.64
CA PHE A 432 12.87 18.10 -15.12
C PHE A 432 13.71 17.55 -13.96
N LEU A 433 14.52 16.54 -14.26
CA LEU A 433 15.50 15.93 -13.37
C LEU A 433 16.83 15.83 -14.12
N TYR A 434 17.90 16.30 -13.50
CA TYR A 434 19.26 16.06 -13.98
C TYR A 434 19.99 15.11 -13.02
N HIS A 435 20.62 14.09 -13.58
CA HIS A 435 21.44 13.13 -12.84
C HIS A 435 22.44 12.47 -13.80
N ASP A 436 23.74 12.52 -13.46
CA ASP A 436 24.82 11.75 -14.10
C ASP A 436 24.78 11.76 -15.64
N GLY A 437 24.72 12.97 -16.24
CA GLY A 437 24.70 13.12 -17.69
C GLY A 437 23.38 12.68 -18.36
N VAL A 438 22.29 12.59 -17.60
CA VAL A 438 20.94 12.32 -18.09
C VAL A 438 20.03 13.46 -17.66
N CYS A 439 19.28 14.00 -18.62
CA CYS A 439 18.21 14.95 -18.38
C CYS A 439 16.88 14.27 -18.68
N ALA A 440 16.01 14.16 -17.68
CA ALA A 440 14.66 13.65 -17.83
C ALA A 440 13.66 14.79 -17.68
N SER A 441 12.62 14.82 -18.52
CA SER A 441 11.53 15.81 -18.47
C SER A 441 10.20 15.15 -18.23
N SER A 442 9.25 15.89 -17.66
CA SER A 442 7.87 15.45 -17.52
C SER A 442 6.81 16.48 -17.91
N PHE A 443 5.69 15.96 -18.43
CA PHE A 443 4.47 16.69 -18.84
C PHE A 443 3.43 16.79 -17.72
N SER A 444 3.78 16.27 -16.55
CA SER A 444 3.08 16.46 -15.28
C SER A 444 4.08 16.99 -14.25
N PHE A 445 3.60 17.45 -13.11
CA PHE A 445 4.44 17.87 -12.00
C PHE A 445 4.13 17.04 -10.75
N LYS A 446 5.19 16.44 -10.20
CA LYS A 446 5.22 15.54 -9.05
C LYS A 446 6.16 16.13 -8.00
N LEU A 447 5.86 15.96 -6.72
CA LEU A 447 6.77 16.47 -5.68
C LEU A 447 7.96 15.53 -5.57
N GLY A 448 7.74 14.21 -5.59
CA GLY A 448 8.76 13.18 -5.54
C GLY A 448 9.29 12.93 -4.13
N ARG A 449 10.57 12.52 -4.05
CA ARG A 449 11.19 12.00 -2.83
C ARG A 449 12.64 12.47 -2.66
N PRO A 450 13.15 12.51 -1.41
CA PRO A 450 14.58 12.67 -1.18
C PRO A 450 15.37 11.55 -1.87
N ASN A 451 16.51 11.89 -2.48
CA ASN A 451 17.46 10.92 -3.02
C ASN A 451 18.89 11.40 -2.77
N ARG A 452 19.58 10.72 -1.83
CA ARG A 452 20.96 10.99 -1.41
C ARG A 452 21.91 9.83 -1.72
N SER A 453 21.58 8.98 -2.69
CA SER A 453 22.39 7.79 -2.99
C SER A 453 23.78 8.13 -3.51
N GLU A 454 23.95 9.31 -4.13
CA GLU A 454 25.20 9.73 -4.78
C GLU A 454 25.97 10.75 -3.95
N GLN A 455 27.23 10.45 -3.65
CA GLN A 455 28.13 11.36 -2.93
C GLN A 455 28.89 12.30 -3.88
N ILE A 456 29.03 11.92 -5.15
CA ILE A 456 29.75 12.71 -6.16
C ILE A 456 28.84 13.83 -6.65
N PRO A 457 29.21 15.12 -6.52
CA PRO A 457 28.34 16.24 -6.87
C PRO A 457 27.76 16.20 -8.28
N SER A 458 28.54 15.77 -9.28
CA SER A 458 28.09 15.66 -10.68
C SER A 458 27.10 14.51 -10.93
N LYS A 459 26.97 13.57 -10.00
CA LYS A 459 26.05 12.43 -10.09
C LYS A 459 24.78 12.59 -9.26
N ARG A 460 24.74 13.60 -8.38
CA ARG A 460 23.61 13.88 -7.50
C ARG A 460 22.35 14.19 -8.30
N TYR A 461 21.23 13.75 -7.75
CA TYR A 461 19.91 14.04 -8.28
C TYR A 461 19.57 15.49 -8.03
N ARG A 462 19.26 16.22 -9.10
CA ARG A 462 18.84 17.63 -9.01
C ARG A 462 17.54 17.84 -9.78
N SER A 463 16.48 18.06 -9.02
CA SER A 463 15.12 18.25 -9.54
C SER A 463 14.81 19.72 -9.77
N GLY A 464 14.07 20.02 -10.83
CA GLY A 464 13.56 21.35 -11.12
C GLY A 464 12.11 21.36 -11.58
N TRP A 465 11.41 22.45 -11.28
CA TRP A 465 10.04 22.72 -11.71
C TRP A 465 10.00 24.08 -12.40
N ILE A 466 9.39 24.13 -13.59
CA ILE A 466 9.19 25.39 -14.30
C ILE A 466 7.96 26.09 -13.72
N VAL A 467 8.14 26.66 -12.52
CA VAL A 467 7.08 27.28 -11.72
C VAL A 467 6.22 28.27 -12.52
N PRO A 468 6.78 29.16 -13.37
CA PRO A 468 5.95 30.05 -14.18
C PRO A 468 5.01 29.30 -15.15
N LYS A 469 5.46 28.19 -15.74
CA LYS A 469 4.61 27.36 -16.62
C LYS A 469 3.53 26.65 -15.84
N ILE A 470 3.88 26.08 -14.68
CA ILE A 470 2.93 25.37 -13.81
C ILE A 470 1.83 26.34 -13.35
N ASN A 471 2.18 27.49 -12.78
CA ASN A 471 1.21 28.48 -12.30
C ASN A 471 0.30 28.97 -13.44
N LYS A 472 0.90 29.32 -14.59
CA LYS A 472 0.13 29.74 -15.77
C LYS A 472 -0.83 28.65 -16.26
N TRP A 473 -0.41 27.38 -16.19
CA TRP A 473 -1.27 26.26 -16.57
C TRP A 473 -2.41 26.07 -15.56
N ILE A 474 -2.14 26.15 -14.25
CA ILE A 474 -3.15 26.06 -13.17
C ILE A 474 -4.18 27.19 -13.30
N GLU A 475 -3.74 28.43 -13.47
CA GLU A 475 -4.61 29.61 -13.65
C GLU A 475 -5.56 29.43 -14.84
N ARG A 476 -5.08 28.84 -15.93
CA ARG A 476 -5.89 28.54 -17.13
C ARG A 476 -6.95 27.47 -16.89
N GLN A 477 -6.76 26.55 -15.94
CA GLN A 477 -7.75 25.51 -15.67
C GLN A 477 -8.99 26.07 -14.96
N GLY A 478 -8.81 27.08 -14.11
CA GLY A 478 -9.87 27.65 -13.29
C GLY A 478 -10.54 26.62 -12.39
N GLU A 479 -11.84 26.80 -12.14
CA GLU A 479 -12.62 25.88 -11.32
C GLU A 479 -13.09 24.63 -12.10
N CYS A 480 -12.89 23.46 -11.50
CA CYS A 480 -13.41 22.21 -12.01
C CYS A 480 -14.94 22.18 -11.86
N LYS A 481 -15.66 22.39 -12.96
CA LYS A 481 -17.14 22.50 -12.95
C LYS A 481 -17.84 21.24 -12.43
N LYS A 482 -17.34 20.05 -12.76
CA LYS A 482 -17.85 18.74 -12.32
C LYS A 482 -16.72 17.73 -12.21
N PRO A 483 -16.80 16.74 -11.29
CA PRO A 483 -15.86 15.63 -11.24
C PRO A 483 -15.91 14.80 -12.53
N ILE A 484 -14.74 14.50 -13.10
CA ILE A 484 -14.60 13.65 -14.28
C ILE A 484 -14.25 12.24 -13.81
N TRP A 485 -15.22 11.33 -13.81
CA TRP A 485 -15.01 9.93 -13.45
C TRP A 485 -14.52 9.11 -14.66
N PRO A 486 -13.81 7.99 -14.46
CA PRO A 486 -13.43 7.09 -15.54
C PRO A 486 -14.64 6.58 -16.32
N ALA A 487 -14.51 6.49 -17.65
CA ALA A 487 -15.51 5.85 -18.51
C ALA A 487 -15.30 4.33 -18.49
N VAL A 488 -16.27 3.57 -17.97
CA VAL A 488 -16.17 2.11 -17.73
C VAL A 488 -17.43 1.32 -18.03
#